data_AF-A0A7W7C9Y5-F1
#
_entry.id   AF-A0A7W7C9Y5-F1
#
_cell.length_a   1.000
_cell.length_b   1.000
_cell.length_c   1.000
_cell.angle_alpha   90.00
_cell.angle_beta   90.00
_cell.angle_gamma   90.00
#
_symmetry.space_group_name_H-M   'P 1'
#
loop_
_entity.id
_entity.type
_entity.pdbx_description
1 polymer ?
#
loop_
_entity_poly.entity_id
_entity_poly.type
_entity_poly.pdbx_seq_one_letter_code
_entity_poly.pdbx_strand_id
1 'polypeptide(L)'
;MGFFDDEPDVVPAPAAEPPRAARAVWLGPPEDVPGVLVPLEAVVTRTDNAVVLVVGARAYPNGCQVEARVAARRDGLAEDAWWELHDGLFGAHRRRWNRDPSTESAPHFSIRLADGTEIAAVGQAPEDQPAGPLLVCSPDGGTADSGRVDSHFQLWLHPLPDTEFELRIEWASAGINTTAKVDGTAIAAAAQRAEPYWS
;
A
#
# COMPACT_ATOMS: atom_id res chain seq x y z
N MET A 1 -42.13 35.85 41.62
CA MET A 1 -41.83 35.13 40.36
C MET A 1 -40.72 35.88 39.66
N GLY A 2 -39.73 35.18 39.11
CA GLY A 2 -38.63 35.78 38.33
C GLY A 2 -37.31 35.06 38.56
N PHE A 3 -37.25 33.74 38.27
CA PHE A 3 -36.05 32.89 38.42
C PHE A 3 -35.49 32.47 37.04
N PHE A 4 -36.01 33.05 35.93
CA PHE A 4 -35.72 32.59 34.56
C PHE A 4 -35.65 33.75 33.55
N ASP A 5 -34.79 34.74 33.80
CA ASP A 5 -34.41 35.74 32.78
C ASP A 5 -32.88 35.72 32.53
N ASP A 6 -32.25 34.54 32.64
CA ASP A 6 -30.93 34.34 32.00
C ASP A 6 -31.21 34.10 30.51
N GLU A 7 -31.08 35.16 29.72
CA GLU A 7 -30.96 35.08 28.27
C GLU A 7 -29.84 34.09 27.95
N PRO A 8 -30.07 33.06 27.10
CA PRO A 8 -29.03 32.08 26.83
C PRO A 8 -27.82 32.81 26.26
N ASP A 9 -26.65 32.65 26.90
CA ASP A 9 -25.38 33.12 26.37
C ASP A 9 -25.28 32.64 24.92
N VAL A 10 -25.42 33.58 23.98
CA VAL A 10 -25.29 33.29 22.55
C VAL A 10 -23.82 33.00 22.33
N VAL A 11 -23.45 31.73 22.45
CA VAL A 11 -22.11 31.27 22.10
C VAL A 11 -21.91 31.67 20.63
N PRO A 12 -20.95 32.56 20.32
CA PRO A 12 -20.72 32.96 18.95
C PRO A 12 -20.45 31.70 18.14
N ALA A 13 -21.09 31.61 16.96
CA ALA A 13 -20.89 30.48 16.08
C ALA A 13 -19.39 30.24 15.92
N PRO A 14 -18.91 28.99 16.09
CA PRO A 14 -17.50 28.69 15.94
C PRO A 14 -17.03 29.23 14.58
N ALA A 15 -15.88 29.89 14.59
CA ALA A 15 -15.31 30.43 13.36
C ALA A 15 -15.26 29.34 12.30
N ALA A 16 -15.64 29.68 11.06
CA ALA A 16 -15.56 28.74 9.95
C ALA A 16 -14.15 28.17 9.88
N GLU A 17 -14.05 26.84 9.94
CA GLU A 17 -12.76 26.17 9.84
C GLU A 17 -12.15 26.49 8.46
N PRO A 18 -10.87 26.86 8.38
CA PRO A 18 -10.25 27.11 7.09
C PRO A 18 -10.37 25.86 6.21
N PRO A 19 -10.56 26.02 4.89
CA PRO A 19 -10.62 24.89 3.99
C PRO A 19 -9.36 24.05 4.15
N ARG A 20 -9.55 22.75 4.36
CA ARG A 20 -8.45 21.79 4.51
C ARG A 20 -7.58 21.86 3.26
N ALA A 21 -6.28 22.08 3.43
CA ALA A 21 -5.35 22.09 2.30
C ALA A 21 -5.44 20.76 1.56
N ALA A 22 -5.58 20.81 0.23
CA ALA A 22 -5.62 19.61 -0.59
C ALA A 22 -4.30 18.85 -0.44
N ARG A 23 -4.38 17.57 -0.08
CA ARG A 23 -3.21 16.69 -0.01
C ARG A 23 -2.61 16.53 -1.40
N ALA A 24 -1.28 16.55 -1.50
CA ALA A 24 -0.60 16.34 -2.77
C ALA A 24 -0.89 14.94 -3.36
N VAL A 25 -1.14 14.89 -4.66
CA VAL A 25 -1.67 13.71 -5.38
C VAL A 25 -0.73 12.51 -5.43
N TRP A 26 0.58 12.72 -5.22
CA TRP A 26 1.58 11.64 -5.20
C TRP A 26 1.73 11.02 -3.80
N LEU A 27 1.16 11.62 -2.76
CA LEU A 27 1.25 11.10 -1.39
C LEU A 27 0.34 9.90 -1.12
N GLY A 28 -0.57 9.57 -2.04
CA GLY A 28 -1.51 8.46 -1.91
C GLY A 28 -2.79 8.67 -2.72
N PRO A 29 -3.74 7.73 -2.61
CA PRO A 29 -5.05 7.87 -3.24
C PRO A 29 -5.81 9.10 -2.73
N PRO A 30 -6.69 9.70 -3.55
CA PRO A 30 -7.63 10.72 -3.11
C PRO A 30 -8.54 10.21 -1.97
N GLU A 31 -8.82 11.05 -0.98
CA GLU A 31 -9.63 10.71 0.21
C GLU A 31 -11.15 10.75 -0.07
N ASP A 32 -11.55 11.43 -1.13
CA ASP A 32 -12.94 11.71 -1.53
C ASP A 32 -13.40 10.94 -2.76
N VAL A 33 -12.56 10.06 -3.30
CA VAL A 33 -12.86 9.20 -4.46
C VAL A 33 -12.79 7.75 -4.01
N PRO A 34 -13.82 6.91 -4.22
CA PRO A 34 -13.79 5.52 -3.78
C PRO A 34 -12.82 4.68 -4.63
N GLY A 35 -12.51 5.13 -5.85
CA GLY A 35 -11.73 4.39 -6.84
C GLY A 35 -12.52 3.25 -7.48
N VAL A 36 -12.03 2.74 -8.61
CA VAL A 36 -12.69 1.66 -9.37
C VAL A 36 -11.83 0.40 -9.30
N LEU A 37 -12.44 -0.71 -8.87
CA LEU A 37 -11.74 -1.99 -8.78
C LEU A 37 -11.43 -2.55 -10.17
N VAL A 38 -10.19 -2.99 -10.33
CA VAL A 38 -9.66 -3.66 -11.50
C VAL A 38 -9.13 -5.02 -11.04
N PRO A 39 -9.83 -6.12 -11.34
CA PRO A 39 -9.34 -7.44 -10.99
C PRO A 39 -8.06 -7.71 -11.78
N LEU A 40 -7.01 -8.13 -11.07
CA LEU A 40 -5.81 -8.64 -11.68
C LEU A 40 -5.89 -10.17 -11.65
N GLU A 41 -5.44 -10.83 -12.71
CA GLU A 41 -5.22 -12.27 -12.63
C GLU A 41 -4.24 -12.53 -11.49
N ALA A 42 -4.68 -13.28 -10.48
CA ALA A 42 -3.95 -13.35 -9.22
C ALA A 42 -2.52 -13.83 -9.46
N VAL A 43 -1.56 -12.95 -9.21
CA VAL A 43 -0.15 -13.31 -9.26
C VAL A 43 0.14 -14.03 -7.97
N VAL A 44 0.17 -15.35 -8.03
CA VAL A 44 0.48 -16.19 -6.87
C VAL A 44 1.86 -16.78 -7.04
N THR A 45 2.81 -16.32 -6.23
CA THR A 45 4.07 -17.02 -6.03
C THR A 45 4.09 -17.61 -4.65
N ARG A 46 4.44 -18.89 -4.56
CA ARG A 46 4.45 -19.63 -3.30
C ARG A 46 5.71 -20.50 -3.20
N THR A 47 6.21 -20.59 -1.98
CA THR A 47 7.13 -21.63 -1.54
C THR A 47 6.43 -22.51 -0.51
N ASP A 48 7.15 -23.43 0.13
CA ASP A 48 6.57 -24.24 1.19
C ASP A 48 6.16 -23.40 2.40
N ASN A 49 6.83 -22.27 2.67
CA ASN A 49 6.63 -21.47 3.88
C ASN A 49 6.11 -20.07 3.63
N ALA A 50 6.03 -19.60 2.39
CA ALA A 50 5.60 -18.24 2.08
C ALA A 50 4.73 -18.19 0.83
N VAL A 51 3.86 -17.18 0.76
CA VAL A 51 3.05 -16.85 -0.41
C VAL A 51 2.95 -15.35 -0.57
N VAL A 52 3.03 -14.89 -1.81
CA VAL A 52 2.64 -13.53 -2.21
C VAL A 52 1.51 -13.65 -3.22
N LEU A 53 0.44 -12.89 -2.98
CA LEU A 53 -0.69 -12.74 -3.88
C LEU A 53 -0.85 -11.28 -4.25
N VAL A 54 -0.97 -10.98 -5.55
CA VAL A 54 -1.46 -9.69 -6.04
C VAL A 54 -2.92 -9.88 -6.40
N VAL A 55 -3.82 -9.25 -5.64
CA VAL A 55 -5.26 -9.57 -5.69
C VAL A 55 -6.05 -8.68 -6.64
N GLY A 56 -5.55 -7.48 -6.90
CA GLY A 56 -6.24 -6.50 -7.71
C GLY A 56 -5.55 -5.15 -7.68
N ALA A 57 -6.12 -4.21 -8.43
CA ALA A 57 -5.78 -2.81 -8.33
C ALA A 57 -7.05 -1.97 -8.17
N ARG A 58 -6.89 -0.79 -7.57
CA ARG A 58 -7.92 0.23 -7.52
C ARG A 58 -7.44 1.45 -8.31
N ALA A 59 -8.22 1.82 -9.32
CA ALA A 59 -7.91 2.91 -10.23
C ALA A 59 -8.50 4.23 -9.72
N TYR A 60 -7.69 5.29 -9.77
CA TYR A 60 -8.05 6.66 -9.40
C TYR A 60 -7.63 7.62 -10.51
N PRO A 61 -8.20 8.83 -10.60
CA PRO A 61 -7.86 9.78 -11.67
C PRO A 61 -6.37 10.15 -11.74
N ASN A 62 -5.69 10.15 -10.60
CA ASN A 62 -4.29 10.57 -10.43
C ASN A 62 -3.30 9.40 -10.26
N GLY A 63 -3.76 8.15 -10.23
CA GLY A 63 -2.88 7.01 -9.94
C GLY A 63 -3.64 5.71 -9.73
N CYS A 64 -2.94 4.65 -9.37
CA CYS A 64 -3.57 3.40 -8.99
C CYS A 64 -2.92 2.78 -7.76
N GLN A 65 -3.72 2.06 -6.99
CA GLN A 65 -3.26 1.31 -5.84
C GLN A 65 -3.30 -0.19 -6.15
N VAL A 66 -2.16 -0.86 -6.19
CA VAL A 66 -2.09 -2.32 -6.33
C VAL A 66 -2.12 -2.94 -4.94
N GLU A 67 -2.99 -3.93 -4.76
CA GLU A 67 -3.19 -4.63 -3.49
C GLU A 67 -2.39 -5.93 -3.48
N ALA A 68 -1.45 -6.05 -2.55
CA ALA A 68 -0.67 -7.25 -2.31
C ALA A 68 -0.98 -7.86 -0.93
N ARG A 69 -1.05 -9.19 -0.90
CA ARG A 69 -1.18 -10.02 0.31
C ARG A 69 0.07 -10.87 0.42
N VAL A 70 0.71 -10.85 1.57
CA VAL A 70 1.89 -11.67 1.82
C VAL A 70 1.66 -12.46 3.09
N ALA A 71 1.92 -13.76 3.06
CA ALA A 71 1.79 -14.60 4.23
C ALA A 71 2.94 -15.59 4.33
N ALA A 72 3.28 -15.96 5.57
CA ALA A 72 4.23 -17.03 5.85
C ALA A 72 3.72 -17.95 6.96
N ARG A 73 4.23 -19.19 6.94
CA ARG A 73 3.94 -20.23 7.93
C ARG A 73 5.21 -20.92 8.40
N ARG A 74 5.23 -21.31 9.66
CA ARG A 74 6.40 -21.91 10.31
C ARG A 74 6.74 -23.31 9.83
N ASP A 75 5.77 -24.10 9.35
CA ASP A 75 5.89 -25.54 9.05
C ASP A 75 7.31 -26.01 8.65
N GLY A 76 8.00 -26.73 9.54
CA GLY A 76 9.33 -27.30 9.28
C GLY A 76 10.53 -26.34 9.41
N LEU A 77 10.31 -25.04 9.63
CA LEU A 77 11.37 -24.07 9.83
C LEU A 77 11.99 -24.14 11.23
N ALA A 78 13.30 -23.93 11.26
CA ALA A 78 14.02 -23.60 12.48
C ALA A 78 13.49 -22.28 13.08
N GLU A 79 13.66 -22.09 14.39
CA GLU A 79 13.14 -20.90 15.09
C GLU A 79 13.65 -19.60 14.47
N ASP A 80 14.95 -19.49 14.17
CA ASP A 80 15.54 -18.28 13.60
C ASP A 80 14.97 -17.95 12.21
N ALA A 81 14.84 -18.96 11.34
CA ALA A 81 14.29 -18.78 10.00
C ALA A 81 12.81 -18.38 10.03
N TRP A 82 12.04 -18.91 11.00
CA TRP A 82 10.66 -18.49 11.21
C TRP A 82 10.57 -17.01 11.61
N TRP A 83 11.38 -16.59 12.59
CA TRP A 83 11.36 -15.21 13.06
C TRP A 83 11.88 -14.23 12.00
N GLU A 84 12.79 -14.65 11.13
CA GLU A 84 13.22 -13.84 9.99
C GLU A 84 12.06 -13.54 9.02
N LEU A 85 11.25 -14.54 8.67
CA LEU A 85 10.04 -14.32 7.85
C LEU A 85 8.98 -13.49 8.58
N HIS A 86 8.76 -13.79 9.86
CA HIS A 86 7.76 -13.12 10.68
C HIS A 86 8.07 -11.62 10.82
N ASP A 87 9.29 -11.27 11.21
CA ASP A 87 9.67 -9.88 11.48
C ASP A 87 9.79 -9.06 10.18
N GLY A 88 10.08 -9.71 9.06
CA GLY A 88 10.05 -9.11 7.74
C GLY A 88 8.70 -8.51 7.33
N LEU A 89 7.58 -9.07 7.81
CA LEU A 89 6.23 -8.66 7.41
C LEU A 89 5.59 -7.57 8.28
N PHE A 90 6.12 -7.31 9.48
CA PHE A 90 5.63 -6.25 10.38
C PHE A 90 6.61 -5.09 10.56
N GLY A 91 7.73 -5.11 9.82
CA GLY A 91 8.85 -4.23 10.06
C GLY A 91 9.54 -4.54 11.40
N ALA A 92 10.75 -4.00 11.58
CA ALA A 92 11.65 -4.24 12.71
C ALA A 92 11.13 -3.76 14.10
N HIS A 93 9.82 -3.62 14.30
CA HIS A 93 9.21 -3.21 15.57
C HIS A 93 9.18 -4.31 16.64
N ARG A 94 9.58 -5.55 16.32
CA ARG A 94 9.83 -6.59 17.34
C ARG A 94 11.31 -6.89 17.45
N ARG A 95 11.99 -6.07 18.27
CA ARG A 95 13.39 -6.22 18.68
C ARG A 95 13.61 -7.45 19.57
N ARG A 96 13.24 -8.67 19.13
CA ARG A 96 13.58 -9.87 19.91
C ARG A 96 15.10 -10.15 19.85
N TRP A 97 15.81 -9.64 18.82
CA TRP A 97 17.23 -9.92 18.59
C TRP A 97 18.19 -8.74 18.30
N ASN A 98 17.77 -7.47 18.32
CA ASN A 98 18.67 -6.33 17.96
C ASN A 98 19.43 -6.55 16.64
N ARG A 99 18.84 -7.24 15.66
CA ARG A 99 19.39 -7.34 14.31
C ARG A 99 18.99 -6.09 13.53
N ASP A 100 19.93 -5.55 12.78
CA ASP A 100 19.61 -4.58 11.74
C ASP A 100 18.73 -5.31 10.71
N PRO A 101 17.51 -4.82 10.39
CA PRO A 101 16.69 -5.44 9.37
C PRO A 101 17.49 -5.49 8.06
N SER A 102 17.83 -6.69 7.61
CA SER A 102 18.42 -6.84 6.28
C SER A 102 17.33 -6.54 5.26
N THR A 103 17.73 -5.98 4.12
CA THR A 103 16.89 -5.88 2.92
C THR A 103 16.53 -7.26 2.34
N GLU A 104 16.94 -8.35 2.98
CA GLU A 104 16.61 -9.72 2.55
C GLU A 104 15.40 -10.27 3.33
N SER A 105 15.15 -9.76 4.53
CA SER A 105 14.13 -10.31 5.43
C SER A 105 12.70 -9.92 5.08
N ALA A 106 12.49 -8.82 4.34
CA ALA A 106 11.16 -8.30 3.99
C ALA A 106 10.87 -8.39 2.48
N PRO A 107 9.59 -8.44 2.08
CA PRO A 107 9.21 -8.35 0.68
C PRO A 107 9.49 -6.95 0.13
N HIS A 108 10.23 -6.92 -0.98
CA HIS A 108 10.50 -5.74 -1.78
C HIS A 108 9.65 -5.76 -3.04
N PHE A 109 9.10 -4.60 -3.37
CA PHE A 109 8.27 -4.40 -4.56
C PHE A 109 8.97 -3.38 -5.45
N SER A 110 9.04 -3.66 -6.75
CA SER A 110 9.43 -2.69 -7.76
C SER A 110 8.53 -2.85 -8.98
N ILE A 111 8.49 -1.83 -9.83
CA ILE A 111 7.88 -1.94 -11.15
C ILE A 111 8.90 -1.66 -12.24
N ARG A 112 8.68 -2.26 -13.40
CA ARG A 112 9.38 -1.95 -14.63
C ARG A 112 8.39 -1.45 -15.67
N LEU A 113 8.61 -0.23 -16.14
CA LEU A 113 7.80 0.42 -17.15
C LEU A 113 8.15 -0.09 -18.56
N ALA A 114 7.29 0.20 -19.53
CA ALA A 114 7.46 -0.22 -20.93
C ALA A 114 8.75 0.32 -21.59
N ASP A 115 9.25 1.48 -21.14
CA ASP A 115 10.52 2.06 -21.57
C ASP A 115 11.75 1.39 -20.94
N GLY A 116 11.53 0.42 -20.05
CA GLY A 116 12.55 -0.32 -19.32
C GLY A 116 12.96 0.33 -18.00
N THR A 117 12.44 1.51 -17.64
CA THR A 117 12.71 2.18 -16.37
C THR A 117 12.23 1.33 -15.20
N GLU A 118 13.10 1.09 -14.23
CA GLU A 118 12.77 0.38 -12.99
C GLU A 118 12.60 1.35 -11.83
N ILE A 119 11.55 1.13 -11.03
CA ILE A 119 11.15 2.00 -9.93
C ILE A 119 10.90 1.13 -8.71
N ALA A 120 11.80 1.21 -7.73
CA ALA A 120 11.62 0.54 -6.45
C ALA A 120 10.58 1.26 -5.58
N ALA A 121 9.78 0.49 -4.85
CA ALA A 121 8.82 1.05 -3.92
C ALA A 121 9.54 1.70 -2.72
N VAL A 122 9.09 2.88 -2.33
CA VAL A 122 9.54 3.57 -1.12
C VAL A 122 8.50 3.44 -0.01
N GLY A 123 8.95 3.32 1.25
CA GLY A 123 8.03 3.26 2.40
C GLY A 123 7.37 4.60 2.75
N GLN A 124 7.95 5.70 2.27
CA GLN A 124 7.45 7.06 2.52
C GLN A 124 7.58 7.89 1.25
N ALA A 125 6.49 8.54 0.84
CA ALA A 125 6.49 9.46 -0.27
C ALA A 125 7.36 10.70 0.04
N PRO A 126 8.04 11.29 -0.95
CA PRO A 126 8.75 12.56 -0.77
C PRO A 126 7.78 13.71 -0.49
N GLU A 127 8.23 14.69 0.28
CA GLU A 127 7.48 15.92 0.54
C GLU A 127 7.32 16.75 -0.74
N ASP A 128 8.40 16.86 -1.53
CA ASP A 128 8.41 17.55 -2.82
C ASP A 128 7.82 16.70 -3.94
N GLN A 129 7.34 17.37 -4.99
CA GLN A 129 6.79 16.70 -6.17
C GLN A 129 7.88 15.85 -6.86
N PRO A 130 7.64 14.56 -7.11
CA PRO A 130 8.60 13.73 -7.82
C PRO A 130 8.70 14.15 -9.29
N ALA A 131 9.92 14.08 -9.84
CA ALA A 131 10.20 14.43 -11.24
C ALA A 131 9.68 13.39 -12.25
N GLY A 132 9.34 12.18 -11.78
CA GLY A 132 8.87 11.07 -12.59
C GLY A 132 7.96 10.15 -11.78
N PRO A 133 7.66 8.95 -12.30
CA PRO A 133 6.78 8.04 -11.61
C PRO A 133 7.37 7.59 -10.27
N LEU A 134 6.48 7.38 -9.30
CA LEU A 134 6.75 7.06 -7.91
C LEU A 134 5.87 5.87 -7.51
N LEU A 135 6.50 4.91 -6.84
CA LEU A 135 5.81 3.78 -6.22
C LEU A 135 5.97 3.89 -4.70
N VAL A 136 4.87 4.02 -3.97
CA VAL A 136 4.86 4.06 -2.51
C VAL A 136 4.27 2.77 -1.98
N CYS A 137 5.02 2.06 -1.13
CA CYS A 137 4.54 0.90 -0.41
C CYS A 137 4.13 1.29 1.00
N SER A 138 2.93 0.91 1.40
CA SER A 138 2.45 1.12 2.77
C SER A 138 1.80 -0.16 3.29
N PRO A 139 2.11 -0.58 4.54
CA PRO A 139 1.39 -1.67 5.18
C PRO A 139 -0.06 -1.25 5.46
N ASP A 140 -1.00 -2.18 5.30
CA ASP A 140 -2.45 -1.98 5.46
C ASP A 140 -3.06 -3.07 6.36
N GLY A 141 -2.38 -3.26 7.50
CA GLY A 141 -2.72 -4.27 8.48
C GLY A 141 -2.14 -5.65 8.18
N GLY A 142 -2.41 -6.57 9.10
CA GLY A 142 -1.92 -7.94 9.08
C GLY A 142 -2.27 -8.65 10.38
N THR A 143 -2.14 -9.96 10.41
CA THR A 143 -2.33 -10.77 11.61
C THR A 143 -1.17 -11.73 11.83
N ALA A 144 -0.97 -12.11 13.10
CA ALA A 144 0.12 -12.98 13.49
C ALA A 144 -0.30 -13.90 14.63
N ASP A 145 0.12 -15.15 14.53
CA ASP A 145 0.10 -16.12 15.61
C ASP A 145 1.46 -16.83 15.73
N SER A 146 1.53 -17.86 16.57
CA SER A 146 2.78 -18.60 16.84
C SER A 146 3.37 -19.36 15.64
N GLY A 147 2.61 -19.58 14.57
CA GLY A 147 2.99 -20.37 13.41
C GLY A 147 2.55 -19.80 12.07
N ARG A 148 1.82 -18.68 12.04
CA ARG A 148 1.39 -17.98 10.84
C ARG A 148 1.50 -16.47 11.00
N VAL A 149 1.82 -15.82 9.89
CA VAL A 149 1.80 -14.37 9.73
C VAL A 149 1.19 -14.03 8.37
N ASP A 150 0.35 -13.01 8.33
CA ASP A 150 -0.08 -12.37 7.10
C ASP A 150 0.00 -10.85 7.23
N SER A 151 0.35 -10.18 6.14
CA SER A 151 0.38 -8.74 6.01
C SER A 151 -0.20 -8.30 4.68
N HIS A 152 -0.83 -7.14 4.70
CA HIS A 152 -1.39 -6.49 3.53
C HIS A 152 -0.53 -5.30 3.15
N PHE A 153 -0.26 -5.13 1.87
CA PHE A 153 0.53 -4.03 1.34
C PHE A 153 -0.26 -3.31 0.26
N GLN A 154 -0.23 -1.99 0.32
CA GLN A 154 -0.81 -1.09 -0.66
C GLN A 154 0.33 -0.43 -1.42
N LEU A 155 0.33 -0.61 -2.74
CA LEU A 155 1.34 -0.07 -3.64
C LEU A 155 0.72 1.06 -4.45
N TRP A 156 0.89 2.30 -3.99
CA TRP A 156 0.41 3.48 -4.69
C TRP A 156 1.38 3.87 -5.80
N LEU A 157 0.92 3.77 -7.05
CA LEU A 157 1.65 4.20 -8.23
C LEU A 157 1.08 5.54 -8.73
N HIS A 158 1.97 6.53 -8.81
CA HIS A 158 1.69 7.84 -9.38
C HIS A 158 2.76 8.21 -10.42
N PRO A 159 2.42 8.79 -11.58
CA PRO A 159 1.06 9.01 -12.09
C PRO A 159 0.38 7.70 -12.48
N LEU A 160 -0.89 7.81 -12.90
CA LEU A 160 -1.66 6.70 -13.45
C LEU A 160 -0.92 6.09 -14.66
N PRO A 161 -0.66 4.77 -14.69
CA PRO A 161 -0.02 4.12 -15.83
C PRO A 161 -0.92 4.16 -17.05
N ASP A 162 -0.33 4.41 -18.23
CA ASP A 162 -1.03 4.47 -19.51
C ASP A 162 -0.86 3.20 -20.36
N THR A 163 0.05 2.30 -19.95
CA THR A 163 0.46 1.10 -20.67
C THR A 163 0.76 -0.05 -19.70
N GLU A 164 0.97 -1.26 -20.24
CA GLU A 164 1.39 -2.42 -19.43
C GLU A 164 2.73 -2.13 -18.70
N PHE A 165 2.81 -2.58 -17.45
CA PHE A 165 4.04 -2.58 -16.66
C PHE A 165 4.24 -3.93 -15.97
N GLU A 166 5.47 -4.20 -15.54
CA GLU A 166 5.84 -5.43 -14.84
C GLU A 166 6.02 -5.14 -13.35
N LEU A 167 5.26 -5.78 -12.47
CA LEU A 167 5.43 -5.76 -11.03
C LEU A 167 6.40 -6.86 -10.62
N ARG A 168 7.52 -6.49 -9.99
CA ARG A 168 8.53 -7.38 -9.45
C ARG A 168 8.38 -7.48 -7.94
N ILE A 169 8.49 -8.70 -7.44
CA ILE A 169 8.39 -9.03 -6.03
C ILE A 169 9.60 -9.89 -5.64
N GLU A 170 10.38 -9.40 -4.69
CA GLU A 170 11.57 -10.09 -4.17
C GLU A 170 11.49 -10.23 -2.67
N TRP A 171 11.66 -11.46 -2.17
CA TRP A 171 11.72 -11.75 -0.75
C TRP A 171 12.71 -12.89 -0.54
N ALA A 172 13.97 -12.53 -0.33
CA ALA A 172 15.10 -13.44 -0.37
C ALA A 172 15.03 -14.50 0.74
N SER A 173 14.71 -14.12 1.98
CA SER A 173 14.56 -15.08 3.09
C SER A 173 13.44 -16.10 2.88
N ALA A 174 12.44 -15.76 2.06
CA ALA A 174 11.35 -16.65 1.66
C ALA A 174 11.64 -17.44 0.37
N GLY A 175 12.76 -17.17 -0.31
CA GLY A 175 13.09 -17.77 -1.62
C GLY A 175 12.16 -17.30 -2.75
N ILE A 176 11.57 -16.12 -2.63
CA ILE A 176 10.64 -15.57 -3.63
C ILE A 176 11.37 -14.54 -4.50
N ASN A 177 11.34 -14.77 -5.81
CA ASN A 177 11.72 -13.80 -6.82
C ASN A 177 10.82 -14.03 -8.03
N THR A 178 9.89 -13.11 -8.27
CA THR A 178 8.86 -13.28 -9.28
C THR A 178 8.51 -11.95 -9.91
N THR A 179 7.94 -12.03 -11.11
CA THR A 179 7.43 -10.87 -11.81
C THR A 179 6.09 -11.16 -12.43
N ALA A 180 5.29 -10.12 -12.62
CA ALA A 180 3.99 -10.22 -13.23
C ALA A 180 3.64 -8.99 -14.06
N LYS A 181 2.99 -9.23 -15.19
CA LYS A 181 2.46 -8.19 -16.05
C LYS A 181 1.15 -7.66 -15.47
N VAL A 182 1.02 -6.34 -15.45
CA VAL A 182 -0.18 -5.63 -15.02
C VAL A 182 -0.65 -4.75 -16.18
N ASP A 183 -1.90 -4.93 -16.60
CA ASP A 183 -2.51 -4.15 -17.67
C ASP A 183 -2.85 -2.73 -17.21
N GLY A 184 -1.89 -1.81 -17.36
CA GLY A 184 -2.11 -0.40 -17.05
C GLY A 184 -3.16 0.27 -17.94
N THR A 185 -3.42 -0.26 -19.15
CA THR A 185 -4.47 0.30 -20.02
C THR A 185 -5.87 0.02 -19.45
N ALA A 186 -6.08 -1.18 -18.89
CA ALA A 186 -7.32 -1.51 -18.19
C ALA A 186 -7.51 -0.66 -16.92
N ILE A 187 -6.42 -0.39 -16.20
CA ILE A 187 -6.41 0.51 -15.04
C ILE A 187 -6.76 1.94 -15.45
N ALA A 188 -6.15 2.47 -16.51
CA ALA A 188 -6.43 3.81 -17.02
C ALA A 188 -7.88 3.96 -17.48
N ALA A 189 -8.42 2.95 -18.18
CA ALA A 189 -9.82 2.93 -18.58
C ALA A 189 -10.77 2.88 -17.37
N ALA A 190 -10.38 2.23 -16.27
CA ALA A 190 -11.15 2.19 -15.04
C ALA A 190 -11.14 3.52 -14.28
N ALA A 191 -10.00 4.21 -14.24
CA ALA A 191 -9.87 5.52 -13.59
C ALA A 191 -10.85 6.57 -14.16
N GLN A 192 -11.20 6.47 -15.44
CA GLN A 192 -12.17 7.37 -16.09
C GLN A 192 -13.59 7.29 -15.50
N ARG A 193 -13.90 6.21 -14.77
CA ARG A 193 -15.19 6.01 -14.09
C ARG A 193 -15.15 6.36 -12.60
N ALA A 194 -14.01 6.81 -12.09
CA ALA A 194 -13.84 7.15 -10.69
C ALA A 194 -14.36 8.57 -10.44
N GLU A 195 -15.45 8.69 -9.68
CA GLU A 195 -16.06 9.98 -9.33
C GLU A 195 -15.99 10.21 -7.82
N PRO A 196 -15.86 11.47 -7.36
CA PRO A 196 -15.97 11.80 -5.95
C PRO A 196 -17.33 11.38 -5.39
N TYR A 197 -17.38 10.85 -4.16
CA TYR A 197 -18.66 10.42 -3.58
C TYR A 197 -19.50 11.57 -2.97
N TRP A 198 -18.95 12.79 -2.93
CA TRP A 198 -19.62 13.99 -2.40
C TRP A 198 -20.00 15.02 -3.48
N SER A 199 -19.91 14.67 -4.77
CA SER A 199 -20.23 15.55 -5.90
C SER A 199 -21.73 15.81 -6.07
#